data_AF-B6SXH1-F1
#
_entry.id   AF-B6SXH1-F1
#
_cell.length_a   1.000
_cell.length_b   1.000
_cell.length_c   1.000
_cell.angle_alpha   90.00
_cell.angle_beta   90.00
_cell.angle_gamma   90.00
#
_symmetry.space_group_name_H-M   'P 1'
#
loop_
_entity.id
_entity.type
_entity.pdbx_description
1 polymer ?
#
loop_
_entity_poly.entity_id
_entity_poly.type
_entity_poly.pdbx_seq_one_letter_code
_entity_poly.pdbx_strand_id
1 'polypeptide(L)'
;MGKPAKIGEWGGYAGDRRDLRATPDRLTEVKVTADNSSCIRSISFIYIGADGKPYEEGPWGFGHAGTEYKIDLCRFDESLTEISGTTGPAYNIDNLVKSLKFVTNKRTYGPYGRDEGTPFRVKVMNNGHVAGFFGRSGDCLDAIGLYVNPN
;
A
#
# COMPACT_ATOMS: atom_id res chain seq x y z
N MET A 1 21.90 -7.59 2.38
CA MET A 1 20.52 -7.58 2.94
C MET A 1 19.81 -8.86 2.51
N GLY A 2 18.98 -9.42 3.40
CA GLY A 2 18.16 -10.60 3.09
C GLY A 2 17.05 -10.27 2.09
N LYS A 3 16.45 -11.29 1.47
CA LYS A 3 15.32 -11.11 0.55
C LYS A 3 14.09 -10.59 1.33
N PRO A 4 13.36 -9.57 0.85
CA PRO A 4 12.15 -9.08 1.50
C PRO A 4 11.09 -10.19 1.61
N ALA A 5 10.38 -10.23 2.74
CA ALA A 5 9.24 -11.13 2.96
C ALA A 5 7.97 -10.57 2.31
N LYS A 6 7.12 -11.44 1.76
CA LYS A 6 5.77 -11.08 1.28
C LYS A 6 4.74 -11.42 2.36
N ILE A 7 3.91 -10.45 2.73
CA ILE A 7 2.82 -10.62 3.70
C ILE A 7 1.50 -10.17 3.06
N GLY A 8 0.44 -10.98 3.18
CA GLY A 8 -0.86 -10.75 2.55
C GLY A 8 -1.15 -11.73 1.41
N GLU A 9 -2.00 -11.40 0.44
CA GLU A 9 -2.74 -10.14 0.24
C GLU A 9 -4.08 -10.06 1.01
N TRP A 10 -4.56 -8.84 1.28
CA TRP A 10 -5.89 -8.59 1.82
C TRP A 10 -6.75 -7.91 0.76
N GLY A 11 -7.92 -8.47 0.49
CA GLY A 11 -8.87 -7.95 -0.48
C GLY A 11 -9.51 -9.05 -1.33
N GLY A 12 -10.07 -8.67 -2.47
CA GLY A 12 -10.74 -9.57 -3.41
C GLY A 12 -9.79 -10.28 -4.38
N TYR A 13 -10.32 -11.26 -5.10
CA TYR A 13 -9.59 -12.02 -6.14
C TYR A 13 -9.78 -11.45 -7.56
N ALA A 14 -10.60 -10.41 -7.72
CA ALA A 14 -10.82 -9.72 -8.99
C ALA A 14 -9.60 -8.87 -9.39
N GLY A 15 -9.68 -8.19 -10.54
CA GLY A 15 -8.59 -7.39 -11.08
C GLY A 15 -7.35 -8.18 -11.52
N ASP A 16 -6.38 -7.49 -12.09
CA ASP A 16 -5.11 -8.09 -12.54
C ASP A 16 -4.07 -8.11 -11.42
N ARG A 17 -3.22 -9.14 -11.41
CA ARG A 17 -2.09 -9.22 -10.47
C ARG A 17 -1.10 -8.08 -10.73
N ARG A 18 -0.66 -7.46 -9.65
CA ARG A 18 0.36 -6.40 -9.63
C ARG A 18 1.51 -6.84 -8.74
N ASP A 19 2.73 -6.71 -9.24
CA ASP A 19 3.95 -7.02 -8.50
C ASP A 19 5.09 -6.13 -8.98
N LEU A 20 6.18 -6.09 -8.21
CA LEU A 20 7.31 -5.19 -8.43
C LEU A 20 8.24 -5.69 -9.54
N ARG A 21 8.79 -4.75 -10.30
CA ARG A 21 9.76 -5.03 -11.38
C ARG A 21 11.16 -5.34 -10.87
N ALA A 22 11.48 -4.95 -9.64
CA ALA A 22 12.75 -5.21 -8.97
C ALA A 22 12.54 -5.56 -7.50
N THR A 23 13.56 -6.17 -6.88
CA THR A 23 13.50 -6.46 -5.44
C THR A 23 13.55 -5.14 -4.67
N PRO A 24 12.55 -4.81 -3.84
CA PRO A 24 12.50 -3.54 -3.13
C PRO A 24 13.45 -3.54 -1.93
N ASP A 25 14.12 -2.41 -1.71
CA ASP A 25 14.94 -2.16 -0.53
C ASP A 25 14.28 -1.13 0.41
N ARG A 26 13.88 0.01 -0.13
CA ARG A 26 13.32 1.12 0.67
C ARG A 26 12.21 1.87 -0.05
N LEU A 27 11.06 1.99 0.60
CA LEU A 27 9.95 2.81 0.14
C LEU A 27 10.26 4.30 0.38
N THR A 28 10.01 5.17 -0.61
CA THR A 28 10.34 6.60 -0.52
C THR A 28 9.14 7.52 -0.64
N GLU A 29 8.13 7.12 -1.41
CA GLU A 29 6.91 7.90 -1.61
C GLU A 29 5.72 6.95 -1.78
N VAL A 30 4.57 7.32 -1.22
CA VAL A 30 3.29 6.64 -1.48
C VAL A 30 2.26 7.69 -1.85
N LYS A 31 1.49 7.43 -2.91
CA LYS A 31 0.29 8.17 -3.26
C LYS A 31 -0.90 7.24 -3.22
N VAL A 32 -1.96 7.68 -2.56
CA VAL A 32 -3.23 6.97 -2.48
C VAL A 32 -4.32 7.88 -3.01
N THR A 33 -5.09 7.39 -3.98
CA THR A 33 -6.34 8.04 -4.38
C THR A 33 -7.48 7.27 -3.74
N ALA A 34 -8.33 7.98 -3.00
CA ALA A 34 -9.44 7.36 -2.28
C ALA A 34 -10.76 8.07 -2.55
N ASP A 35 -11.82 7.28 -2.70
CA ASP A 35 -13.18 7.76 -2.46
C ASP A 35 -13.45 7.56 -0.97
N ASN A 36 -13.41 8.65 -0.20
CA ASN A 36 -13.57 8.61 1.26
C ASN A 36 -14.97 8.17 1.72
N SER A 37 -15.93 8.01 0.79
CA SER A 37 -17.25 7.45 1.07
C SER A 37 -17.37 5.96 0.72
N SER A 38 -16.35 5.38 0.06
CA SER A 38 -16.43 4.03 -0.52
C SER A 38 -15.16 3.19 -0.32
N CYS A 39 -14.09 3.45 -1.07
CA CYS A 39 -12.91 2.58 -1.08
C CYS A 39 -11.63 3.27 -1.58
N ILE A 40 -10.53 2.52 -1.55
CA ILE A 40 -9.28 2.92 -2.20
C ILE A 40 -9.43 2.72 -3.72
N ARG A 41 -9.20 3.80 -4.46
CA ARG A 41 -9.35 3.84 -5.92
C ARG A 41 -8.06 3.44 -6.60
N SER A 42 -6.93 3.95 -6.11
CA SER A 42 -5.63 3.55 -6.61
C SER A 42 -4.50 3.78 -5.60
N ILE A 43 -3.39 3.09 -5.83
CA ILE A 43 -2.11 3.34 -5.16
C ILE A 43 -0.99 3.45 -6.19
N SER A 44 -0.08 4.40 -6.01
CA SER A 44 1.21 4.43 -6.68
C SER A 44 2.30 4.75 -5.66
N PHE A 45 3.53 4.39 -5.96
CA PHE A 45 4.63 4.58 -5.03
C PHE A 45 5.97 4.57 -5.74
N ILE A 46 6.96 5.14 -5.05
CA ILE A 46 8.36 5.12 -5.46
C ILE A 46 9.13 4.35 -4.41
N TYR A 47 10.01 3.45 -4.85
CA TYR A 47 10.94 2.72 -3.99
C TYR A 47 12.35 2.68 -4.60
N ILE A 48 13.34 2.48 -3.75
CA ILE A 48 14.71 2.14 -4.13
C ILE A 48 14.80 0.62 -4.18
N GLY A 49 15.27 0.08 -5.32
CA GLY A 49 15.53 -1.34 -5.48
C GLY A 49 16.84 -1.77 -4.80
N ALA A 50 17.03 -3.07 -4.63
CA ALA A 50 18.27 -3.64 -4.09
C ALA A 50 19.51 -3.34 -4.98
N ASP A 51 19.31 -2.89 -6.21
CA ASP A 51 20.36 -2.38 -7.11
C ASP A 51 20.69 -0.90 -6.91
N GLY A 52 20.04 -0.24 -5.94
CA GLY A 52 20.21 1.17 -5.60
C GLY A 52 19.47 2.15 -6.52
N LYS A 53 18.67 1.67 -7.48
CA LYS A 53 17.95 2.54 -8.42
C LYS A 53 16.52 2.84 -7.96
N PRO A 54 15.97 4.02 -8.29
CA PRO A 54 14.58 4.33 -8.06
C PRO A 54 13.68 3.61 -9.08
N TYR A 55 12.53 3.14 -8.59
CA TYR A 55 11.46 2.54 -9.38
C TYR A 55 10.14 3.19 -9.00
N GLU A 56 9.35 3.56 -10.01
CA GLU A 56 7.98 4.05 -9.86
C GLU A 56 7.01 2.95 -10.27
N GLU A 57 6.03 2.67 -9.41
CA GLU A 57 4.99 1.66 -9.64
C GLU A 57 3.61 2.27 -9.54
N GLY A 58 2.71 1.76 -10.39
CA GLY A 58 1.34 2.20 -10.47
C GLY A 58 1.11 3.38 -11.43
N PRO A 59 -0.05 4.05 -11.34
CA PRO A 59 -1.14 3.74 -10.41
C PRO A 59 -1.74 2.35 -10.66
N TRP A 60 -1.92 1.59 -9.58
CA TRP A 60 -2.71 0.35 -9.57
C TRP A 60 -4.13 0.71 -9.20
N GLY A 61 -5.06 0.62 -10.15
CA GLY A 61 -6.42 1.14 -10.05
C GLY A 61 -6.64 2.37 -10.95
N PHE A 62 -7.91 2.71 -11.23
CA PHE A 62 -8.25 3.84 -12.11
C PHE A 62 -8.40 5.13 -11.28
N GLY A 63 -7.28 5.82 -11.05
CA GLY A 63 -7.15 6.97 -10.13
C GLY A 63 -7.81 8.28 -10.57
N HIS A 64 -8.77 8.28 -11.50
CA HIS A 64 -9.38 9.51 -12.04
C HIS A 64 -10.57 10.07 -11.24
N ALA A 65 -11.03 9.35 -10.20
CA ALA A 65 -12.05 9.82 -9.28
C ALA A 65 -11.62 9.57 -7.83
N GLY A 66 -11.65 10.60 -6.98
CA GLY A 66 -11.27 10.52 -5.57
C GLY A 66 -10.34 11.66 -5.13
N THR A 67 -10.01 11.69 -3.85
CA THR A 67 -9.01 12.60 -3.27
C THR A 67 -7.64 11.91 -3.26
N GLU A 68 -6.62 12.59 -3.79
CA GLU A 68 -5.23 12.12 -3.73
C GLU A 68 -4.57 12.55 -2.41
N TYR A 69 -3.86 11.61 -1.80
CA TYR A 69 -3.06 11.80 -0.61
C TYR A 69 -1.62 11.37 -0.89
N LYS A 70 -0.67 12.24 -0.57
CA LYS A 70 0.76 11.98 -0.75
C LYS A 70 1.46 11.81 0.60
N ILE A 71 2.26 10.76 0.72
CA ILE A 71 3.15 10.46 1.82
C ILE A 71 4.59 10.51 1.30
N ASP A 72 5.38 11.47 1.80
CA ASP A 72 6.81 11.59 1.51
C ASP A 72 7.61 11.01 2.69
N LEU A 73 8.32 9.90 2.44
CA LEU A 73 9.14 9.18 3.43
C LEU A 73 10.62 9.55 3.33
N CYS A 74 11.05 10.29 2.31
CA CYS A 74 12.45 10.73 2.19
C CYS A 74 12.85 11.73 3.28
N ARG A 75 11.87 12.36 3.92
CA ARG A 75 12.11 13.37 4.95
C ARG A 75 12.35 12.70 6.31
N PHE A 76 13.43 13.08 7.00
CA PHE A 76 13.72 12.72 8.40
C PHE A 76 14.04 11.25 8.72
N ASP A 77 14.59 10.47 7.79
CA ASP A 77 14.85 9.03 8.03
C ASP A 77 13.56 8.30 8.45
N GLU A 78 12.49 8.61 7.72
CA GLU A 78 11.15 8.10 7.98
C GLU A 78 10.93 6.80 7.22
N SER A 79 10.43 5.79 7.92
CA SER A 79 10.20 4.46 7.38
C SER A 79 8.83 3.96 7.80
N LEU A 80 8.13 3.31 6.88
CA LEU A 80 6.80 2.74 7.12
C LEU A 80 6.95 1.48 7.98
N THR A 81 6.47 1.54 9.22
CA THR A 81 6.63 0.46 10.22
C THR A 81 5.34 -0.30 10.47
N GLU A 82 4.19 0.26 10.08
CA GLU A 82 2.92 -0.42 10.17
C GLU A 82 1.96 0.06 9.08
N ILE A 83 1.16 -0.88 8.58
CA ILE A 83 0.00 -0.59 7.75
C ILE A 83 -1.21 -1.32 8.29
N SER A 84 -2.35 -0.66 8.21
CA SER A 84 -3.65 -1.23 8.56
C SER A 84 -4.70 -0.71 7.61
N GLY A 85 -5.84 -1.38 7.57
CA GLY A 85 -6.94 -0.99 6.72
C GLY A 85 -8.13 -1.89 6.91
N THR A 86 -9.12 -1.72 6.06
CA THR A 86 -10.31 -2.57 5.99
C THR A 86 -10.55 -3.02 4.56
N THR A 87 -11.16 -4.19 4.41
CA THR A 87 -11.67 -4.67 3.12
C THR A 87 -13.16 -4.96 3.23
N GLY A 88 -13.87 -4.89 2.11
CA GLY A 88 -15.28 -5.24 2.07
C GLY A 88 -15.97 -4.79 0.79
N PRO A 89 -17.30 -4.92 0.74
CA PRO A 89 -18.05 -4.57 -0.46
C PRO A 89 -18.04 -3.06 -0.70
N ALA A 90 -17.89 -2.69 -1.96
CA ALA A 90 -18.00 -1.33 -2.46
C ALA A 90 -18.41 -1.34 -3.94
N TYR A 91 -19.32 -0.44 -4.30
CA TYR A 91 -20.01 -0.46 -5.60
C TYR A 91 -20.63 -1.85 -5.88
N ASN A 92 -20.31 -2.46 -7.02
CA ASN A 92 -20.78 -3.80 -7.41
C ASN A 92 -19.68 -4.87 -7.25
N ILE A 93 -18.69 -4.65 -6.38
CA ILE A 93 -17.59 -5.59 -6.13
C ILE A 93 -17.64 -6.03 -4.66
N ASP A 94 -17.62 -7.34 -4.43
CA ASP A 94 -17.85 -7.95 -3.11
C ASP A 94 -16.74 -7.66 -2.09
N ASN A 95 -15.49 -7.50 -2.56
CA ASN A 95 -14.36 -7.27 -1.66
C ASN A 95 -13.29 -6.42 -2.33
N LEU A 96 -13.18 -5.16 -1.89
CA LEU A 96 -12.15 -4.20 -2.27
C LEU A 96 -11.37 -3.75 -1.03
N VAL A 97 -10.19 -3.18 -1.23
CA VAL A 97 -9.50 -2.44 -0.17
C VAL A 97 -10.28 -1.14 0.09
N LYS A 98 -10.91 -1.03 1.26
CA LYS A 98 -11.79 0.09 1.60
C LYS A 98 -11.08 1.24 2.30
N SER A 99 -10.15 0.91 3.19
CA SER A 99 -9.31 1.91 3.86
C SER A 99 -7.86 1.50 3.93
N LEU A 100 -6.98 2.51 4.00
CA LEU A 100 -5.55 2.34 4.29
C LEU A 100 -5.09 3.41 5.28
N LYS A 101 -4.37 2.98 6.31
CA LYS A 101 -3.70 3.79 7.31
C LYS A 101 -2.25 3.36 7.40
N PHE A 102 -1.36 4.34 7.34
CA PHE A 102 0.08 4.14 7.32
C PHE A 102 0.68 4.75 8.58
N VAL A 103 1.49 3.98 9.30
CA VAL A 103 2.17 4.43 10.51
C VAL A 103 3.67 4.27 10.29
N THR A 104 4.40 5.36 10.44
CA THR A 104 5.86 5.39 10.31
C THR A 104 6.51 5.44 11.70
N ASN A 105 7.83 5.37 11.73
CA ASN A 105 8.61 5.68 12.92
C ASN A 105 8.51 7.15 13.38
N LYS A 106 7.83 8.03 12.64
CA LYS A 106 7.67 9.46 12.99
C LYS A 106 6.22 9.88 13.23
N ARG A 107 5.26 9.39 12.45
CA ARG A 107 3.87 9.87 12.46
C ARG A 107 2.90 8.88 11.81
N THR A 108 1.63 9.26 11.79
CA THR A 108 0.53 8.47 11.19
C THR A 108 -0.13 9.26 10.06
N TYR A 109 -0.52 8.53 9.01
CA TYR A 109 -1.19 9.04 7.81
C TYR A 109 -2.48 8.23 7.57
N GLY A 110 -3.58 8.92 7.29
CA GLY A 110 -4.90 8.32 7.10
C GLY A 110 -5.72 8.16 8.40
N PRO A 111 -6.74 7.28 8.41
CA PRO A 111 -7.12 6.40 7.32
C PRO A 111 -7.61 7.17 6.09
N TYR A 112 -7.25 6.69 4.90
CA TYR A 112 -7.80 7.14 3.63
C TYR A 112 -8.86 6.16 3.17
N GLY A 113 -9.88 6.63 2.45
CA GLY A 113 -11.03 5.80 2.08
C GLY A 113 -12.05 5.68 3.22
N ARG A 114 -12.84 4.60 3.20
CA ARG A 114 -13.90 4.36 4.19
C ARG A 114 -13.49 3.24 5.13
N ASP A 115 -13.25 3.58 6.38
CA ASP A 115 -12.78 2.65 7.41
C ASP A 115 -13.92 1.78 7.97
N GLU A 116 -14.40 0.87 7.13
CA GLU A 116 -15.53 -0.02 7.42
C GLU A 116 -15.38 -1.33 6.68
N GLY A 117 -15.57 -2.46 7.38
CA GLY A 117 -15.49 -3.80 6.82
C GLY A 117 -14.63 -4.72 7.68
N THR A 118 -13.96 -5.68 7.05
CA THR A 118 -13.04 -6.61 7.71
C THR A 118 -11.67 -5.96 7.88
N PRO A 119 -11.17 -5.76 9.11
CA PRO A 119 -9.90 -5.10 9.34
C PRO A 119 -8.72 -6.02 9.05
N PHE A 120 -7.60 -5.43 8.61
CA PHE A 120 -6.29 -6.05 8.59
C PHE A 120 -5.24 -5.10 9.18
N ARG A 121 -4.15 -5.67 9.71
CA ARG A 121 -3.05 -4.91 10.29
C ARG A 121 -1.76 -5.71 10.23
N VAL A 122 -0.68 -5.04 9.82
CA VAL A 122 0.68 -5.56 9.89
C VAL A 122 1.55 -4.52 10.57
N LYS A 123 2.14 -4.90 11.69
CA LYS A 123 3.18 -4.12 12.37
C LYS A 123 4.52 -4.82 12.19
N VAL A 124 5.48 -4.11 11.62
CA VAL A 124 6.85 -4.59 11.43
C VAL A 124 7.64 -4.37 12.73
N MET A 125 8.30 -5.43 13.18
CA MET A 125 9.06 -5.46 14.44
C MET A 125 10.57 -5.41 14.15
N ASN A 126 11.39 -5.31 15.20
CA ASN A 126 12.85 -5.41 15.12
C ASN A 126 13.51 -4.42 14.15
N ASN A 127 13.05 -3.17 14.14
CA ASN A 127 13.52 -2.09 13.25
C ASN A 127 13.34 -2.35 11.74
N GLY A 128 12.58 -3.39 11.35
CA GLY A 128 12.23 -3.58 9.95
C GLY A 128 11.23 -2.54 9.42
N HIS A 129 11.05 -2.52 8.11
CA HIS A 129 10.15 -1.59 7.42
C HIS A 129 9.46 -2.23 6.21
N VAL A 130 8.36 -1.61 5.79
CA VAL A 130 7.72 -1.91 4.50
C VAL A 130 8.55 -1.28 3.39
N ALA A 131 8.98 -2.10 2.43
CA ALA A 131 9.84 -1.70 1.31
C ALA A 131 9.05 -1.49 0.00
N GLY A 132 7.84 -2.02 -0.09
CA GLY A 132 6.98 -1.89 -1.26
C GLY A 132 5.68 -2.67 -1.11
N PHE A 133 4.90 -2.69 -2.19
CA PHE A 133 3.59 -3.35 -2.22
C PHE A 133 3.52 -4.37 -3.35
N PHE A 134 2.57 -5.29 -3.26
CA PHE A 134 2.06 -6.10 -4.36
C PHE A 134 0.54 -6.18 -4.20
N GLY A 135 -0.18 -6.76 -5.15
CA GLY A 135 -1.62 -6.97 -4.95
C GLY A 135 -2.38 -7.21 -6.24
N ARG A 136 -3.60 -6.68 -6.29
CA ARG A 136 -4.50 -6.79 -7.44
C ARG A 136 -5.23 -5.48 -7.68
N SER A 137 -5.47 -5.15 -8.95
CA SER A 137 -6.22 -3.96 -9.30
C SER A 137 -6.93 -4.10 -10.65
N GLY A 138 -8.21 -3.73 -10.70
CA GLY A 138 -8.96 -3.33 -11.88
C GLY A 138 -9.24 -1.83 -11.84
N ASP A 139 -10.52 -1.45 -11.76
CA ASP A 139 -10.96 -0.06 -11.61
C ASP A 139 -10.64 0.51 -10.21
N CYS A 140 -10.55 -0.36 -9.21
CA CYS A 140 -10.20 -0.06 -7.82
C CYS A 140 -8.91 -0.80 -7.43
N LEU A 141 -8.46 -0.59 -6.19
CA LEU A 141 -7.53 -1.50 -5.55
C LEU A 141 -8.30 -2.71 -4.97
N ASP A 142 -8.24 -3.84 -5.67
CA ASP A 142 -8.92 -5.08 -5.28
C ASP A 142 -8.28 -5.72 -4.05
N ALA A 143 -6.95 -5.83 -4.06
CA ALA A 143 -6.19 -6.40 -2.95
C ALA A 143 -4.81 -5.76 -2.81
N ILE A 144 -4.27 -5.79 -1.60
CA ILE A 144 -2.93 -5.27 -1.29
C ILE A 144 -2.16 -6.24 -0.40
N GLY A 145 -0.88 -6.40 -0.68
CA GLY A 145 0.11 -7.11 0.10
C GLY A 145 1.39 -6.28 0.22
N LEU A 146 2.27 -6.70 1.12
CA LEU A 146 3.45 -5.94 1.52
C LEU A 146 4.72 -6.71 1.24
N TYR A 147 5.73 -5.99 0.76
CA TYR A 147 7.12 -6.41 0.89
C TYR A 147 7.69 -5.80 2.17
N VAL A 148 8.20 -6.64 3.06
CA VAL A 148 8.77 -6.24 4.35
C VAL A 148 10.23 -6.64 4.41
N ASN A 149 11.10 -5.67 4.69
CA ASN A 149 12.51 -5.91 4.96
C ASN A 149 12.73 -6.08 6.46
N PRO A 150 13.26 -7.24 6.91
CA PRO A 150 13.80 -7.36 8.26
C PRO A 150 15.10 -6.55 8.35
N ASN A 151 15.31 -5.88 9.47
CA ASN A 151 16.56 -5.17 9.77
C ASN A 151 17.74 -6.13 9.93
#